data_AF-A0A167A1K1-F1
#
_entry.id   AF-A0A167A1K1-F1
#
_cell.length_a   1.000
_cell.length_b   1.000
_cell.length_c   1.000
_cell.angle_alpha   90.00
_cell.angle_beta   90.00
_cell.angle_gamma   90.00
#
_symmetry.space_group_name_H-M   'P 1'
#
loop_
_entity.id
_entity.type
_entity.pdbx_description
1 polymer ?
#
loop_
_entity_poly.entity_id
_entity_poly.type
_entity_poly.pdbx_seq_one_letter_code
_entity_poly.pdbx_strand_id
1 'polypeptide(L)'
;MFKVNNSRKKRQNIYCSALLASLGLSFVNAADASNHSLLIAVDGLRGDGIENAKTPNFDRLIQGTWAEGYQGAFAFYAQTMKDAAPNSGPNHVGIMTGVTSAKSGVTGNSDVHTGRYDQYPHYQTLLERHNSKLNTAYLVTWSTDMQIDNEADVKIDSNDAGNVANTLAIINGTYQAAKWPRGTTPDSIFCF
;
A
#
# COMPACT_ATOMS: atom_id res chain seq x y z
N MET A 1 92.24 -34.06 14.43
CA MET A 1 91.63 -35.39 14.64
C MET A 1 90.24 -35.18 15.22
N PHE A 2 89.22 -35.63 14.49
CA PHE A 2 87.80 -35.84 14.83
C PHE A 2 86.88 -34.71 15.39
N LYS A 3 85.79 -34.53 14.63
CA LYS A 3 84.50 -33.87 14.91
C LYS A 3 83.84 -34.37 16.21
N VAL A 4 83.08 -33.49 16.88
CA VAL A 4 81.67 -33.76 17.25
C VAL A 4 80.86 -32.45 17.16
N ASN A 5 79.84 -32.47 16.30
CA ASN A 5 78.74 -31.51 16.23
C ASN A 5 77.78 -31.78 17.40
N ASN A 6 77.17 -30.74 17.98
CA ASN A 6 75.78 -30.88 18.39
C ASN A 6 74.99 -29.57 18.30
N SER A 7 73.95 -29.65 17.50
CA SER A 7 73.06 -28.59 17.05
C SER A 7 72.10 -28.10 18.15
N ARG A 8 71.91 -26.78 18.27
CA ARG A 8 70.66 -26.21 18.79
C ARG A 8 70.04 -25.29 17.74
N LYS A 9 68.83 -25.67 17.32
CA LYS A 9 67.96 -25.02 16.33
C LYS A 9 67.75 -23.53 16.64
N LYS A 10 68.09 -22.66 15.69
CA LYS A 10 67.62 -21.26 15.64
C LYS A 10 66.13 -21.26 15.29
N ARG A 11 65.31 -20.61 16.13
CA ARG A 11 63.93 -20.26 15.79
C ARG A 11 63.98 -19.21 14.68
N GLN A 12 63.44 -19.51 13.50
CA GLN A 12 63.17 -18.54 12.46
C GLN A 12 61.90 -17.77 12.85
N ASN A 13 62.04 -16.48 13.10
CA ASN A 13 60.90 -15.57 13.21
C ASN A 13 60.34 -15.38 11.80
N ILE A 14 59.20 -16.00 11.53
CA ILE A 14 58.38 -15.73 10.35
C ILE A 14 57.70 -14.37 10.61
N TYR A 15 58.19 -13.32 9.96
CA TYR A 15 57.44 -12.07 9.85
C TYR A 15 56.29 -12.31 8.87
N CYS A 16 55.12 -12.62 9.42
CA CYS A 16 53.88 -12.63 8.65
C CYS A 16 53.35 -11.20 8.62
N SER A 17 53.66 -10.48 7.53
CA SER A 17 53.09 -9.17 7.24
C SER A 17 51.58 -9.32 7.04
N ALA A 18 50.80 -8.97 8.07
CA ALA A 18 49.35 -8.90 7.95
C ALA A 18 48.96 -7.65 7.14
N LEU A 19 48.65 -7.86 5.87
CA LEU A 19 48.03 -6.86 5.01
C LEU A 19 46.59 -6.66 5.51
N LEU A 20 46.33 -5.59 6.26
CA LEU A 20 44.97 -5.16 6.63
C LEU A 20 44.29 -4.56 5.40
N ALA A 21 43.67 -5.42 4.59
CA ALA A 21 42.69 -4.99 3.59
C ALA A 21 41.41 -4.61 4.35
N SER A 22 41.19 -3.31 4.54
CA SER A 22 39.90 -2.77 4.98
C SER A 22 38.86 -2.99 3.88
N LEU A 23 38.21 -4.16 3.90
CA LEU A 23 36.93 -4.34 3.22
C LEU A 23 35.93 -3.42 3.91
N GLY A 24 35.69 -2.25 3.33
CA GLY A 24 34.51 -1.46 3.66
C GLY A 24 33.29 -2.32 3.33
N LEU A 25 32.67 -2.90 4.35
CA LEU A 25 31.29 -3.38 4.24
C LEU A 25 30.44 -2.13 4.00
N SER A 26 30.22 -1.82 2.72
CA SER A 26 29.08 -1.02 2.34
C SER A 26 27.84 -1.82 2.74
N PHE A 27 27.27 -1.48 3.90
CA PHE A 27 25.87 -1.80 4.15
C PHE A 27 25.10 -1.05 3.08
N VAL A 28 24.82 -1.74 1.97
CA VAL A 28 23.74 -1.34 1.10
C VAL A 28 22.52 -1.50 2.00
N ASN A 29 22.07 -0.41 2.61
CA ASN A 29 20.68 -0.32 2.99
C ASN A 29 19.96 -0.54 1.66
N ALA A 30 19.48 -1.77 1.43
CA ALA A 30 18.34 -1.94 0.57
C ALA A 30 17.34 -0.95 1.16
N ALA A 31 17.11 0.16 0.47
CA ALA A 31 15.95 0.95 0.75
C ALA A 31 14.82 -0.07 0.75
N ASP A 32 14.19 -0.30 1.91
CA ASP A 32 12.97 -1.09 1.95
C ASP A 32 12.14 -0.53 0.80
N ALA A 33 11.83 -1.37 -0.19
CA ALA A 33 10.91 -0.96 -1.23
C ALA A 33 9.67 -0.50 -0.46
N SER A 34 9.41 0.81 -0.46
CA SER A 34 8.27 1.36 0.26
C SER A 34 7.06 0.79 -0.43
N ASN A 35 6.40 -0.15 0.23
CA ASN A 35 5.19 -0.75 -0.30
C ASN A 35 4.12 0.33 -0.33
N HIS A 36 3.81 0.83 -1.51
CA HIS A 36 2.74 1.79 -1.72
C HIS A 36 1.43 1.05 -2.01
N SER A 37 0.31 1.63 -1.56
CA SER A 37 -1.02 1.09 -1.83
C SER A 37 -1.87 2.08 -2.63
N LEU A 38 -2.45 1.61 -3.74
CA LEU A 38 -3.48 2.34 -4.48
C LEU A 38 -4.73 1.46 -4.56
N LEU A 39 -5.82 1.93 -3.98
CA LEU A 39 -7.14 1.32 -4.10
C LEU A 39 -8.01 2.21 -5.00
N ILE A 40 -8.51 1.64 -6.09
CA ILE A 40 -9.48 2.29 -6.98
C ILE A 40 -10.81 1.58 -6.82
N ALA A 41 -11.79 2.26 -6.25
CA ALA A 41 -13.17 1.79 -6.19
C ALA A 41 -13.92 2.30 -7.44
N VAL A 42 -14.75 1.44 -8.04
CA VAL A 42 -15.54 1.79 -9.23
C VAL A 42 -17.01 1.49 -8.95
N ASP A 43 -17.86 2.52 -9.01
CA ASP A 43 -19.27 2.36 -8.68
C ASP A 43 -20.02 1.54 -9.74
N GLY A 44 -20.92 0.67 -9.28
CA GLY A 44 -21.80 -0.11 -10.15
C GLY A 44 -21.10 -1.10 -11.08
N LEU A 45 -19.79 -1.36 -10.90
CA LEU A 45 -19.03 -2.24 -11.79
C LEU A 45 -19.30 -3.72 -11.46
N ARG A 46 -19.98 -4.40 -12.38
CA ARG A 46 -20.21 -5.84 -12.30
C ARG A 46 -19.16 -6.59 -13.12
N GLY A 47 -18.76 -7.79 -12.66
CA GLY A 47 -17.69 -8.57 -13.29
C GLY A 47 -17.95 -8.90 -14.77
N ASP A 48 -19.18 -9.26 -15.13
CA ASP A 48 -19.60 -9.49 -16.51
C ASP A 48 -19.63 -8.20 -17.34
N GLY A 49 -19.81 -7.04 -16.71
CA GLY A 49 -19.69 -5.74 -17.37
C GLY A 49 -18.27 -5.51 -17.90
N ILE A 50 -17.26 -5.89 -17.12
CA ILE A 50 -15.84 -5.82 -17.54
C ILE A 50 -15.60 -6.77 -18.72
N GLU A 51 -16.08 -8.02 -18.65
CA GLU A 51 -15.86 -9.02 -19.70
C GLU A 51 -16.41 -8.60 -21.07
N ASN A 52 -17.53 -7.85 -21.09
CA ASN A 52 -18.19 -7.43 -22.32
C ASN A 52 -17.76 -6.04 -22.82
N ALA A 53 -17.00 -5.29 -22.02
CA ALA A 53 -16.57 -3.94 -22.36
C ALA A 53 -15.19 -3.93 -23.02
N LYS A 54 -14.86 -2.84 -23.72
CA LYS A 54 -13.51 -2.61 -24.25
C LYS A 54 -12.68 -1.87 -23.20
N THR A 55 -12.04 -2.62 -22.30
CA THR A 55 -11.32 -2.07 -21.15
C THR A 55 -9.84 -2.48 -21.13
N PRO A 56 -9.02 -2.05 -22.11
CA PRO A 56 -7.66 -2.57 -22.29
C PRO A 56 -6.75 -2.40 -21.07
N ASN A 57 -6.99 -1.41 -20.21
CA ASN A 57 -6.23 -1.24 -18.98
C ASN A 57 -6.64 -2.26 -17.89
N PHE A 58 -7.94 -2.53 -17.73
CA PHE A 58 -8.40 -3.61 -16.83
C PHE A 58 -7.97 -4.97 -17.36
N ASP A 59 -8.06 -5.20 -18.68
CA ASP A 59 -7.65 -6.46 -19.31
C ASP A 59 -6.19 -6.79 -18.97
N ARG A 60 -5.30 -5.79 -19.06
CA ARG A 60 -3.88 -5.93 -18.70
C ARG A 60 -3.66 -6.20 -17.22
N LEU A 61 -4.43 -5.58 -16.32
CA LEU A 61 -4.36 -5.86 -14.89
C LEU A 61 -4.82 -7.30 -14.59
N ILE A 62 -5.93 -7.74 -15.17
CA ILE A 62 -6.49 -9.09 -15.00
C ILE A 62 -5.51 -10.15 -15.54
N GLN A 63 -4.91 -9.90 -16.70
CA GLN A 63 -3.97 -10.82 -17.35
C GLN A 63 -2.57 -10.82 -16.74
N GLY A 64 -2.27 -9.92 -15.79
CA GLY A 64 -0.93 -9.79 -15.23
C GLY A 64 0.10 -9.14 -16.18
N THR A 65 -0.35 -8.42 -17.21
CA THR A 65 0.50 -7.84 -18.27
C THR A 65 0.60 -6.31 -18.20
N TRP A 66 0.16 -5.72 -17.09
CA TRP A 66 0.25 -4.28 -16.87
C TRP A 66 1.71 -3.79 -16.78
N ALA A 67 2.58 -4.52 -16.10
CA ALA A 67 4.01 -4.23 -16.00
C ALA A 67 4.84 -5.54 -15.88
N GLU A 68 6.14 -5.46 -16.16
CA GLU A 68 7.04 -6.61 -15.97
C GLU A 68 7.04 -7.05 -14.49
N GLY A 69 6.87 -8.36 -14.26
CA GLY A 69 6.80 -8.93 -12.91
C GLY A 69 5.50 -8.68 -12.15
N TYR A 70 4.51 -8.01 -12.75
CA TYR A 70 3.21 -7.79 -12.12
C TYR A 70 2.43 -9.11 -12.01
N GLN A 71 1.91 -9.37 -10.80
CA GLN A 71 1.10 -10.57 -10.51
C GLN A 71 -0.34 -10.14 -10.29
N GLY A 72 -1.16 -10.32 -11.32
CA GLY A 72 -2.59 -10.04 -11.27
C GLY A 72 -3.36 -11.14 -10.54
N ALA A 73 -4.40 -10.77 -9.82
CA ALA A 73 -5.41 -11.67 -9.31
C ALA A 73 -6.80 -11.09 -9.60
N PHE A 74 -7.71 -11.91 -10.11
CA PHE A 74 -9.06 -11.48 -10.44
C PHE A 74 -10.08 -12.59 -10.14
N ALA A 75 -11.23 -12.21 -9.62
CA ALA A 75 -12.32 -13.12 -9.26
C ALA A 75 -13.58 -12.80 -10.05
N PHE A 76 -13.78 -13.50 -11.17
CA PHE A 76 -14.93 -13.33 -12.08
C PHE A 76 -16.30 -13.45 -11.38
N TYR A 77 -16.38 -14.27 -10.34
CA TYR A 77 -17.61 -14.55 -9.61
C TYR A 77 -17.59 -13.98 -8.19
N ALA A 78 -16.87 -12.88 -7.97
CA ALA A 78 -16.95 -12.15 -6.72
C ALA A 78 -18.42 -11.75 -6.45
N GLN A 79 -18.94 -12.17 -5.30
CA GLN A 79 -20.31 -11.86 -4.86
C GLN A 79 -20.28 -10.68 -3.91
N THR A 80 -21.37 -9.90 -3.87
CA THR A 80 -21.59 -8.94 -2.80
C THR A 80 -21.72 -9.68 -1.47
N MET A 81 -21.49 -8.96 -0.38
CA MET A 81 -21.75 -9.45 0.96
C MET A 81 -23.19 -9.97 1.09
N LYS A 82 -23.35 -11.11 1.78
CA LYS A 82 -24.63 -11.82 1.91
C LYS A 82 -25.50 -11.30 3.05
N ASP A 83 -24.94 -10.52 3.95
CA ASP A 83 -25.57 -10.02 5.18
C ASP A 83 -26.00 -8.55 5.09
N ALA A 84 -26.05 -7.98 3.88
CA ALA A 84 -26.64 -6.67 3.60
C ALA A 84 -27.20 -6.60 2.17
N ALA A 85 -27.92 -5.51 1.88
CA ALA A 85 -28.33 -5.22 0.52
C ALA A 85 -27.10 -4.97 -0.39
N PRO A 86 -27.17 -5.32 -1.69
CA PRO A 86 -26.10 -5.05 -2.64
C PRO A 86 -26.11 -3.58 -3.09
N ASN A 87 -26.01 -2.64 -2.13
CA ASN A 87 -25.90 -1.21 -2.35
C ASN A 87 -24.52 -0.69 -1.90
N SER A 88 -24.17 0.54 -2.30
CA SER A 88 -22.81 1.06 -2.21
C SER A 88 -22.29 1.14 -0.77
N GLY A 89 -23.10 1.64 0.19
CA GLY A 89 -22.69 1.89 1.57
C GLY A 89 -22.05 0.68 2.28
N PRO A 90 -22.76 -0.46 2.43
CA PRO A 90 -22.23 -1.67 3.04
C PRO A 90 -21.00 -2.21 2.30
N ASN A 91 -20.99 -2.18 0.95
CA ASN A 91 -19.85 -2.66 0.17
C ASN A 91 -18.61 -1.78 0.38
N HIS A 92 -18.75 -0.46 0.36
CA HIS A 92 -17.64 0.48 0.61
C HIS A 92 -17.09 0.30 2.02
N VAL A 93 -17.96 0.22 3.02
CA VAL A 93 -17.56 -0.08 4.40
C VAL A 93 -16.84 -1.43 4.49
N GLY A 94 -17.32 -2.46 3.79
CA GLY A 94 -16.66 -3.76 3.75
C GLY A 94 -15.26 -3.72 3.14
N ILE A 95 -15.08 -2.99 2.03
CA ILE A 95 -13.76 -2.78 1.40
C ILE A 95 -12.81 -2.05 2.36
N MET A 96 -13.31 -0.97 2.98
CA MET A 96 -12.49 -0.06 3.78
C MET A 96 -12.11 -0.61 5.15
N THR A 97 -12.98 -1.42 5.76
CA THR A 97 -12.80 -1.96 7.12
C THR A 97 -12.41 -3.43 7.12
N GLY A 98 -12.58 -4.13 6.00
CA GLY A 98 -12.31 -5.57 5.86
C GLY A 98 -13.29 -6.48 6.61
N VAL A 99 -14.43 -5.97 7.09
CA VAL A 99 -15.42 -6.75 7.84
C VAL A 99 -16.79 -6.76 7.18
N THR A 100 -17.61 -7.77 7.53
CA THR A 100 -18.98 -7.90 6.99
C THR A 100 -19.95 -6.93 7.65
N SER A 101 -21.17 -6.81 7.10
CA SER A 101 -22.21 -5.93 7.65
C SER A 101 -22.63 -6.30 9.07
N ALA A 102 -22.66 -7.60 9.38
CA ALA A 102 -22.92 -8.07 10.74
C ALA A 102 -21.89 -7.54 11.75
N LYS A 103 -20.65 -7.25 11.31
CA LYS A 103 -19.56 -6.68 12.13
C LYS A 103 -19.49 -5.16 12.06
N SER A 104 -19.66 -4.53 10.90
CA SER A 104 -19.64 -3.06 10.82
C SER A 104 -20.91 -2.43 11.41
N GLY A 105 -22.04 -3.14 11.34
CA GLY A 105 -23.37 -2.62 11.67
C GLY A 105 -24.04 -1.85 10.53
N VAL A 106 -23.36 -1.66 9.40
CA VAL A 106 -23.87 -0.92 8.24
C VAL A 106 -24.54 -1.89 7.27
N THR A 107 -25.83 -1.72 7.03
CA THR A 107 -26.66 -2.62 6.21
C THR A 107 -27.29 -1.95 4.99
N GLY A 108 -27.18 -0.62 4.89
CA GLY A 108 -27.59 0.14 3.72
C GLY A 108 -26.82 1.46 3.54
N ASN A 109 -27.32 2.30 2.64
CA ASN A 109 -26.67 3.60 2.37
C ASN A 109 -26.98 4.63 3.47
N SER A 110 -28.14 4.52 4.13
CA SER A 110 -28.59 5.51 5.11
C SER A 110 -27.94 5.35 6.48
N ASP A 111 -27.36 4.19 6.79
CA ASP A 111 -26.79 3.86 8.10
C ASP A 111 -25.25 3.86 8.10
N VAL A 112 -24.59 4.30 7.02
CA VAL A 112 -23.12 4.41 6.92
C VAL A 112 -22.55 5.19 8.12
N HIS A 113 -23.08 6.37 8.42
CA HIS A 113 -22.66 7.16 9.59
C HIS A 113 -22.76 6.45 10.95
N THR A 114 -23.46 5.32 11.06
CA THR A 114 -23.62 4.56 12.32
C THR A 114 -22.64 3.41 12.48
N GLY A 115 -21.74 3.21 11.50
CA GLY A 115 -20.78 2.11 11.52
C GLY A 115 -19.88 2.09 12.76
N ARG A 116 -19.51 0.88 13.20
CA ARG A 116 -18.63 0.62 14.36
C ARG A 116 -17.16 0.84 14.04
N TYR A 117 -16.80 2.04 13.59
CA TYR A 117 -15.45 2.37 13.10
C TYR A 117 -14.40 2.48 14.21
N ASP A 118 -14.82 2.65 15.46
CA ASP A 118 -13.97 2.55 16.64
C ASP A 118 -13.40 1.13 16.82
N GLN A 119 -14.19 0.11 16.50
CA GLN A 119 -13.83 -1.31 16.58
C GLN A 119 -13.26 -1.85 15.27
N TYR A 120 -13.78 -1.35 14.14
CA TYR A 120 -13.41 -1.76 12.79
C TYR A 120 -13.03 -0.53 11.97
N PRO A 121 -11.85 0.05 12.21
CA PRO A 121 -11.43 1.29 11.56
C PRO A 121 -11.16 1.08 10.07
N HIS A 122 -11.22 2.18 9.33
CA HIS A 122 -10.72 2.24 7.95
C HIS A 122 -9.26 1.77 7.87
N TYR A 123 -8.86 1.07 6.80
CA TYR A 123 -7.50 0.53 6.69
C TYR A 123 -6.42 1.62 6.73
N GLN A 124 -6.68 2.81 6.17
CA GLN A 124 -5.76 3.95 6.29
C GLN A 124 -5.64 4.45 7.74
N THR A 125 -6.70 4.42 8.54
CA THR A 125 -6.60 4.69 9.98
C THR A 125 -5.68 3.69 10.68
N LEU A 126 -5.70 2.42 10.29
CA LEU A 126 -4.74 1.44 10.80
C LEU A 126 -3.30 1.76 10.40
N LEU A 127 -3.08 2.24 9.17
CA LEU A 127 -1.75 2.68 8.70
C LEU A 127 -1.24 3.88 9.54
N GLU A 128 -2.06 4.92 9.71
CA GLU A 128 -1.70 6.11 10.48
C GLU A 128 -1.39 5.79 11.95
N ARG A 129 -2.21 4.95 12.58
CA ARG A 129 -1.99 4.50 13.97
C ARG A 129 -0.73 3.65 14.11
N HIS A 130 -0.37 2.88 13.09
CA HIS A 130 0.85 2.07 13.10
C HIS A 130 2.10 2.94 12.91
N ASN A 131 2.05 3.88 11.97
CA ASN A 131 3.14 4.79 11.67
C ASN A 131 2.60 6.12 11.15
N SER A 132 2.55 7.12 12.03
CA SER A 132 2.05 8.47 11.73
C SER A 132 2.98 9.31 10.85
N LYS A 133 3.98 8.69 10.21
CA LYS A 133 4.85 9.31 9.19
C LYS A 133 4.45 8.91 7.77
N LEU A 134 3.53 7.95 7.63
CA LEU A 134 2.98 7.59 6.34
C LEU A 134 2.10 8.73 5.85
N ASN A 135 2.03 8.90 4.54
CA ASN A 135 1.23 9.93 3.89
C ASN A 135 0.03 9.26 3.23
N THR A 136 -1.16 9.44 3.79
CA THR A 136 -2.36 8.77 3.28
C THR A 136 -3.40 9.75 2.73
N ALA A 137 -3.97 9.40 1.58
CA ALA A 137 -4.97 10.20 0.88
C ALA A 137 -6.25 9.40 0.64
N TYR A 138 -7.39 10.01 0.99
CA TYR A 138 -8.73 9.46 0.86
C TYR A 138 -9.56 10.37 -0.04
N LEU A 139 -9.85 9.92 -1.26
CA LEU A 139 -10.60 10.69 -2.25
C LEU A 139 -11.88 9.96 -2.57
N VAL A 140 -13.01 10.64 -2.45
CA VAL A 140 -14.35 10.08 -2.66
C VAL A 140 -15.21 10.96 -3.54
N THR A 141 -16.07 10.35 -4.33
CA THR A 141 -17.04 11.00 -5.22
C THR A 141 -18.46 11.05 -4.66
N TRP A 142 -18.71 10.24 -3.64
CA TRP A 142 -19.98 10.19 -2.94
C TRP A 142 -19.80 10.62 -1.50
N SER A 143 -20.35 11.79 -1.15
CA SER A 143 -20.25 12.38 0.20
C SER A 143 -20.62 11.46 1.37
N THR A 144 -21.43 10.42 1.15
CA THR A 144 -21.73 9.42 2.20
C THR A 144 -20.47 8.70 2.66
N ASP A 145 -19.49 8.50 1.80
CA ASP A 145 -18.22 7.86 2.17
C ASP A 145 -17.38 8.74 3.11
N MET A 146 -17.62 10.05 3.16
CA MET A 146 -17.01 10.93 4.18
C MET A 146 -17.58 10.71 5.59
N GLN A 147 -18.67 9.95 5.72
CA GLN A 147 -19.25 9.56 7.01
C GLN A 147 -18.53 8.35 7.63
N ILE A 148 -17.67 7.68 6.86
CA ILE A 148 -16.82 6.58 7.34
C ILE A 148 -15.63 7.20 8.08
N ASP A 149 -15.48 6.87 9.36
CA ASP A 149 -14.39 7.44 10.15
C ASP A 149 -13.02 6.97 9.62
N ASN A 150 -12.18 7.94 9.26
CA ASN A 150 -10.91 7.74 8.60
C ASN A 150 -9.93 8.79 9.13
N GLU A 151 -8.68 8.41 9.42
CA GLU A 151 -7.65 9.30 9.94
C GLU A 151 -6.68 9.82 8.86
N ALA A 152 -6.96 9.55 7.57
CA ALA A 152 -6.09 9.96 6.47
C ALA A 152 -5.73 11.46 6.48
N ASP A 153 -4.48 11.79 6.11
CA ASP A 153 -3.95 13.15 6.13
C ASP A 153 -4.69 14.11 5.22
N VAL A 154 -5.05 13.60 4.04
CA VAL A 154 -5.80 14.31 3.01
C VAL A 154 -7.09 13.58 2.76
N LYS A 155 -8.21 14.30 2.86
CA LYS A 155 -9.55 13.81 2.52
C LYS A 155 -10.17 14.76 1.52
N ILE A 156 -10.64 14.25 0.39
CA ILE A 156 -11.19 15.06 -0.70
C ILE A 156 -12.53 14.46 -1.11
N ASP A 157 -13.57 15.30 -1.10
CA ASP A 157 -14.86 15.01 -1.72
C ASP A 157 -14.98 15.87 -2.99
N SER A 158 -15.00 15.21 -4.15
CA SER A 158 -15.07 15.86 -5.47
C SER A 158 -15.63 14.88 -6.49
N ASN A 159 -16.14 15.39 -7.62
CA ASN A 159 -16.55 14.53 -8.74
C ASN A 159 -15.37 13.71 -9.32
N ASP A 160 -15.71 12.71 -10.14
CA ASP A 160 -14.75 11.72 -10.67
C ASP A 160 -13.56 12.38 -11.36
N ALA A 161 -13.84 13.37 -12.22
CA ALA A 161 -12.80 14.08 -12.95
C ALA A 161 -11.85 14.84 -12.00
N GLY A 162 -12.39 15.43 -10.94
CA GLY A 162 -11.62 16.10 -9.90
C GLY A 162 -10.78 15.11 -9.08
N ASN A 163 -11.32 13.96 -8.68
CA ASN A 163 -10.55 12.95 -7.94
C ASN A 163 -9.46 12.29 -8.78
N VAL A 164 -9.70 12.09 -10.09
CA VAL A 164 -8.63 11.68 -11.02
C VAL A 164 -7.53 12.73 -11.08
N ALA A 165 -7.89 14.02 -11.26
CA ALA A 165 -6.90 15.09 -11.31
C ALA A 165 -6.11 15.24 -10.00
N ASN A 166 -6.79 15.15 -8.85
CA ASN A 166 -6.16 15.22 -7.53
C ASN A 166 -5.26 14.01 -7.27
N THR A 167 -5.69 12.80 -7.60
CA THR A 167 -4.86 11.58 -7.49
C THR A 167 -3.59 11.71 -8.32
N LEU A 168 -3.69 12.18 -9.58
CA LEU A 168 -2.52 12.44 -10.42
C LEU A 168 -1.62 13.52 -9.83
N ALA A 169 -2.17 14.59 -9.26
CA ALA A 169 -1.38 15.63 -8.61
C ALA A 169 -0.66 15.11 -7.36
N ILE A 170 -1.30 14.24 -6.58
CA ILE A 170 -0.72 13.59 -5.39
C ILE A 170 0.44 12.67 -5.82
N ILE A 171 0.21 11.78 -6.78
CA ILE A 171 1.23 10.86 -7.30
C ILE A 171 2.44 11.62 -7.87
N ASN A 172 2.20 12.72 -8.58
CA ASN A 172 3.26 13.53 -9.18
C ASN A 172 3.92 14.51 -8.18
N GLY A 173 3.51 14.52 -6.90
CA GLY A 173 4.05 15.43 -5.89
C GLY A 173 3.72 16.91 -6.13
N THR A 174 2.73 17.22 -6.97
CA THR A 174 2.32 18.60 -7.28
C THR A 174 1.12 19.06 -6.47
N TYR A 175 0.41 18.14 -5.80
CA TYR A 175 -0.62 18.46 -4.83
C TYR A 175 -0.04 19.13 -3.58
N GLN A 176 -0.82 20.01 -2.96
CA GLN A 176 -0.44 20.67 -1.71
C GLN A 176 -1.68 20.93 -0.86
N ALA A 177 -1.56 20.70 0.44
CA ALA A 177 -2.55 21.05 1.45
C ALA A 177 -1.85 21.37 2.77
N ALA A 178 -2.57 21.86 3.77
CA ALA A 178 -1.99 22.25 5.06
C ALA A 178 -1.20 21.11 5.74
N LYS A 179 -1.65 19.87 5.60
CA LYS A 179 -0.99 18.65 6.13
C LYS A 179 -0.27 17.84 5.05
N TRP A 180 -0.17 18.35 3.83
CA TRP A 180 0.46 17.66 2.70
C TRP A 180 1.37 18.62 1.95
N PRO A 181 2.64 18.75 2.37
CA PRO A 181 3.62 19.58 1.67
C PRO A 181 3.76 19.19 0.19
N ARG A 182 4.08 20.17 -0.65
CA ARG A 182 4.40 19.90 -2.06
C ARG A 182 5.63 19.00 -2.14
N GLY A 183 5.59 17.99 -3.01
CA GLY A 183 6.64 16.99 -3.16
C GLY A 183 6.53 15.79 -2.21
N THR A 184 5.50 15.73 -1.36
CA THR A 184 5.20 14.55 -0.55
C THR A 184 4.88 13.34 -1.44
N THR A 185 5.55 12.23 -1.18
CA THR A 185 5.27 10.93 -1.81
C THR A 185 4.14 10.22 -1.05
N PRO A 186 3.05 9.79 -1.71
CA PRO A 186 1.97 9.09 -1.04
C PRO A 186 2.37 7.65 -0.67
N ASP A 187 2.00 7.21 0.54
CA ASP A 187 2.14 5.83 0.98
C ASP A 187 0.86 5.01 0.72
N SER A 188 -0.31 5.64 0.88
CA SER A 188 -1.59 5.04 0.48
C SER A 188 -2.53 6.04 -0.16
N ILE A 189 -3.20 5.63 -1.24
CA ILE A 189 -4.29 6.38 -1.86
C ILE A 189 -5.51 5.46 -1.97
N PHE A 190 -6.63 5.92 -1.46
CA PHE A 190 -7.96 5.41 -1.80
C PHE A 190 -8.60 6.43 -2.74
N CYS A 191 -9.04 5.97 -3.91
CA CYS A 191 -9.70 6.78 -4.92
C CYS A 191 -11.03 6.14 -5.30
N PHE A 192 -12.11 6.87 -5.04
CA PHE A 192 -13.45 6.62 -5.53
C PHE A 192 -13.97 7.85 -6.26
#